data_AF-A0A4S9UF98-F1
#
_entry.id   AF-A0A4S9UF98-F1
#
_cell.length_a   1.000
_cell.length_b   1.000
_cell.length_c   1.000
_cell.angle_alpha   90.00
_cell.angle_beta   90.00
_cell.angle_gamma   90.00
#
_symmetry.space_group_name_H-M   'P 1'
#
loop_
_entity.id
_entity.type
_entity.pdbx_description
1 polymer ?
#
loop_
_entity_poly.entity_id
_entity_poly.type
_entity_poly.pdbx_seq_one_letter_code
_entity_poly.pdbx_strand_id
1 'polypeptide(L)'
;MSFLLRPVLFLVSLLPILASASPRHFSTLKPAYFLLAGDSTTATQSANGGGWGDGFLNHTLRQGSSGHNYGHNGATTKSFREGGDWAKVIEEAKTKIGNYTVYVTIQFGHNDQKVTSGVNVTEYGSNLERFGREVQEVGGIA
;
A
#
# COMPACT_ATOMS: atom_id res chain seq x y z
N MET A 1 24.96 -83.33 -24.59
CA MET A 1 24.97 -81.85 -24.69
C MET A 1 23.59 -81.38 -25.13
N SER A 2 22.80 -80.82 -24.22
CA SER A 2 21.63 -80.01 -24.55
C SER A 2 21.40 -79.03 -23.41
N PHE A 3 21.50 -77.75 -23.74
CA PHE A 3 21.47 -76.63 -22.80
C PHE A 3 20.03 -76.31 -22.41
N LEU A 4 19.77 -76.30 -21.10
CA LEU A 4 18.54 -75.75 -20.51
C LEU A 4 18.67 -74.22 -20.44
N LEU A 5 17.93 -73.50 -21.27
CA LEU A 5 17.75 -72.05 -21.14
C LEU A 5 16.62 -71.77 -20.14
N ARG A 6 16.96 -71.18 -18.99
CA ARG A 6 15.99 -70.65 -18.01
C ARG A 6 15.56 -69.24 -18.42
N PRO A 7 14.26 -68.90 -18.37
CA PRO A 7 13.83 -67.52 -18.52
C PRO A 7 14.00 -66.80 -17.17
N VAL A 8 14.81 -65.74 -17.16
CA VAL A 8 14.89 -64.81 -16.04
C VAL A 8 13.71 -63.82 -16.19
N LEU A 9 12.66 -63.99 -15.39
CA LEU A 9 11.62 -62.97 -15.26
C LEU A 9 12.19 -61.79 -14.45
N PHE A 10 12.37 -60.64 -15.11
CA PHE A 10 12.59 -59.36 -14.44
C PHE A 10 11.24 -58.84 -13.92
N LEU A 11 11.04 -58.90 -12.61
CA LEU A 11 9.90 -58.28 -11.93
C LEU A 11 10.17 -56.78 -11.80
N VAL A 12 9.54 -55.95 -12.63
CA VAL A 12 9.57 -54.48 -12.49
C VAL A 12 8.59 -54.10 -11.38
N SER A 13 9.11 -53.68 -10.22
CA SER A 13 8.32 -53.17 -9.10
C SER A 13 7.82 -51.75 -9.40
N LEU A 14 6.51 -51.60 -9.58
CA LEU A 14 5.84 -50.30 -9.62
C LEU A 14 5.60 -49.80 -8.20
N LEU A 15 6.41 -48.85 -7.72
CA LEU A 15 6.13 -48.09 -6.49
C LEU A 15 5.17 -46.94 -6.82
N PRO A 16 3.98 -46.85 -6.20
CA PRO A 16 3.11 -45.69 -6.36
C PRO A 16 3.71 -44.53 -5.58
N ILE A 17 4.21 -43.52 -6.29
CA ILE A 17 4.64 -42.26 -5.70
C ILE A 17 3.36 -41.53 -5.26
N LEU A 18 3.01 -41.65 -3.98
CA LEU A 18 2.00 -40.80 -3.35
C LEU A 18 2.58 -39.38 -3.27
N ALA A 19 2.26 -38.56 -4.27
CA ALA A 19 2.49 -37.13 -4.21
C ALA A 19 1.58 -36.53 -3.14
N SER A 20 2.11 -36.28 -1.94
CA SER A 20 1.45 -35.45 -0.93
C SER A 20 1.30 -34.03 -1.49
N ALA A 21 0.13 -33.72 -2.03
CA ALA A 21 -0.24 -32.35 -2.35
C ALA A 21 -0.52 -31.62 -1.03
N SER A 22 0.50 -30.95 -0.48
CA SER A 22 0.27 -29.99 0.59
C SER A 22 -0.68 -28.91 0.07
N PRO A 23 -1.81 -28.61 0.76
CA PRO A 23 -2.64 -27.50 0.37
C PRO A 23 -1.78 -26.24 0.43
N ARG A 24 -1.60 -25.57 -0.71
CA ARG A 24 -1.07 -24.22 -0.70
C ARG A 24 -2.08 -23.39 0.09
N HIS A 25 -1.68 -22.89 1.25
CA HIS A 25 -2.37 -21.78 1.88
C HIS A 25 -2.35 -20.63 0.86
N PHE A 26 -3.43 -20.45 0.12
CA PHE A 26 -3.66 -19.18 -0.54
C PHE A 26 -3.80 -18.16 0.57
N SER A 27 -2.72 -17.42 0.85
CA SER A 27 -2.84 -16.14 1.51
C SER A 27 -3.81 -15.34 0.64
N THR A 28 -5.04 -15.15 1.12
CA THR A 28 -5.91 -14.14 0.56
C THR A 28 -5.16 -12.83 0.74
N LEU A 29 -4.66 -12.25 -0.36
CA LEU A 29 -4.00 -10.95 -0.32
C LEU A 29 -4.87 -10.00 0.49
N LYS A 30 -4.28 -9.33 1.48
CA LYS A 30 -5.00 -8.35 2.29
C LYS A 30 -5.63 -7.31 1.35
N PRO A 31 -6.88 -6.90 1.60
CA PRO A 31 -7.46 -5.79 0.84
C PRO A 31 -6.61 -4.53 1.03
N ALA A 32 -6.71 -3.59 0.08
CA ALA A 32 -5.97 -2.34 0.17
C ALA A 32 -6.63 -1.36 1.15
N TYR A 33 -5.83 -0.59 1.88
CA TYR A 33 -6.29 0.57 2.63
C TYR A 33 -5.51 1.80 2.19
N PHE A 34 -6.20 2.80 1.64
CA PHE A 34 -5.57 4.01 1.11
C PHE A 34 -5.70 5.18 2.10
N LEU A 35 -4.58 5.75 2.51
CA LEU A 35 -4.54 7.00 3.29
C LEU A 35 -4.08 8.11 2.34
N LEU A 36 -4.95 9.09 2.08
CA LEU A 36 -4.66 10.12 1.09
C LEU A 36 -4.20 11.40 1.79
N ALA A 37 -2.90 11.69 1.75
CA ALA A 37 -2.34 12.94 2.27
C ALA A 37 -2.17 13.95 1.13
N GLY A 38 -2.68 15.17 1.31
CA GLY A 38 -2.46 16.23 0.34
C GLY A 38 -3.15 17.55 0.62
N ASP A 39 -3.12 18.43 -0.38
CA ASP A 39 -3.74 19.76 -0.32
C ASP A 39 -5.19 19.77 -0.85
N SER A 40 -5.70 20.95 -1.21
CA SER A 40 -7.05 21.15 -1.79
C SER A 40 -7.36 20.23 -2.97
N THR A 41 -6.35 19.84 -3.73
CA THR A 41 -6.51 18.98 -4.91
C THR A 41 -6.70 17.50 -4.55
N THR A 42 -6.43 17.10 -3.30
CA THR A 42 -6.77 15.78 -2.75
C THR A 42 -8.04 15.83 -1.89
N ALA A 43 -8.36 16.98 -1.32
CA ALA A 43 -9.39 17.19 -0.30
C ALA A 43 -10.82 16.74 -0.66
N THR A 44 -11.63 16.51 0.38
CA THR A 44 -13.08 16.33 0.24
C THR A 44 -13.74 17.49 -0.48
N GLN A 45 -14.73 17.18 -1.32
CA GLN A 45 -15.47 18.18 -2.07
C GLN A 45 -16.20 19.16 -1.15
N SER A 46 -16.05 20.45 -1.44
CA SER A 46 -16.70 21.56 -0.74
C SER A 46 -17.14 22.63 -1.75
N ALA A 47 -17.89 23.63 -1.28
CA ALA A 47 -18.36 24.73 -2.11
C ALA A 47 -17.22 25.57 -2.73
N ASN A 48 -16.06 25.62 -2.06
CA ASN A 48 -14.93 26.48 -2.44
C ASN A 48 -13.70 25.67 -2.92
N GLY A 49 -13.90 24.39 -3.28
CA GLY A 49 -12.82 23.53 -3.76
C GLY A 49 -13.12 22.06 -3.50
N GLY A 50 -12.36 21.17 -4.14
CA GLY A 50 -12.47 19.73 -3.96
C GLY A 50 -11.40 19.03 -4.78
N GLY A 51 -11.10 17.81 -4.38
CA GLY A 51 -10.00 17.03 -4.91
C GLY A 51 -10.41 15.67 -5.44
N TRP A 52 -9.42 14.96 -5.97
CA TRP A 52 -9.61 13.63 -6.54
C TRP A 52 -9.89 12.54 -5.49
N GLY A 53 -9.55 12.80 -4.21
CA GLY A 53 -9.43 11.77 -3.17
C GLY A 53 -10.72 10.99 -2.91
N ASP A 54 -11.83 11.67 -2.64
CA ASP A 54 -13.11 11.00 -2.36
C ASP A 54 -13.62 10.24 -3.58
N GLY A 55 -13.41 10.79 -4.78
CA GLY A 55 -13.74 10.10 -6.03
C GLY A 55 -12.96 8.79 -6.17
N PHE A 56 -11.66 8.81 -5.85
CA PHE A 56 -10.83 7.62 -5.87
C PHE A 56 -11.28 6.57 -4.84
N LEU A 57 -11.54 6.97 -3.59
CA LEU A 57 -11.98 6.05 -2.54
C LEU A 57 -13.35 5.44 -2.82
N ASN A 58 -14.29 6.24 -3.33
CA ASN A 58 -15.69 5.83 -3.46
C ASN A 58 -15.99 5.07 -4.76
N HIS A 59 -15.17 5.24 -5.81
CA HIS A 59 -15.53 4.74 -7.15
C HIS A 59 -14.49 3.84 -7.84
N THR A 60 -13.28 3.72 -7.30
CA THR A 60 -12.22 2.92 -7.95
C THR A 60 -11.78 1.70 -7.15
N LEU A 61 -12.09 1.64 -5.86
CA LEU A 61 -11.59 0.58 -4.99
C LEU A 61 -12.28 -0.76 -5.25
N ARG A 62 -11.48 -1.85 -5.22
CA ARG A 62 -12.01 -3.21 -5.25
C ARG A 62 -12.76 -3.52 -3.94
N GLN A 63 -13.72 -4.44 -4.00
CA GLN A 63 -14.45 -4.89 -2.81
C GLN A 63 -13.51 -5.30 -1.68
N GLY A 64 -13.89 -4.93 -0.45
CA GLY A 64 -13.09 -5.15 0.76
C GLY A 64 -11.99 -4.12 1.00
N SER A 65 -11.61 -3.32 -0.01
CA SER A 65 -10.67 -2.22 0.15
C SER A 65 -11.38 -0.98 0.68
N SER A 66 -10.64 -0.10 1.36
CA SER A 66 -11.17 1.13 1.95
C SER A 66 -10.07 2.20 2.03
N GLY A 67 -10.35 3.32 2.68
CA GLY A 67 -9.38 4.37 2.89
C GLY A 67 -9.94 5.57 3.64
N HIS A 68 -9.07 6.55 3.85
CA HIS A 68 -9.36 7.81 4.51
C HIS A 68 -8.71 8.94 3.70
N ASN A 69 -9.49 9.98 3.39
CA ASN A 69 -8.97 11.19 2.76
C ASN A 69 -8.62 12.26 3.81
N TYR A 70 -7.33 12.54 3.98
CA TYR A 70 -6.84 13.59 4.88
C TYR A 70 -6.57 14.90 4.14
N GLY A 71 -6.80 14.95 2.83
CA GLY A 71 -6.59 16.16 2.05
C GLY A 71 -7.44 17.31 2.58
N HIS A 72 -6.84 18.49 2.71
CA HIS A 72 -7.60 19.69 3.04
C HIS A 72 -7.00 20.95 2.41
N ASN A 73 -7.85 21.96 2.26
CA ASN A 73 -7.49 23.20 1.59
C ASN A 73 -6.33 23.92 2.29
N GLY A 74 -5.44 24.49 1.49
CA GLY A 74 -4.34 25.33 1.98
C GLY A 74 -3.15 24.58 2.58
N ALA A 75 -3.21 23.25 2.73
CA ALA A 75 -2.12 22.47 3.31
C ALA A 75 -0.82 22.62 2.50
N THR A 76 0.29 22.77 3.21
CA THR A 76 1.67 22.64 2.72
C THR A 76 2.31 21.42 3.37
N THR A 77 3.42 20.91 2.83
CA THR A 77 4.19 19.84 3.48
C THR A 77 4.53 20.17 4.94
N LYS A 78 4.88 21.43 5.21
CA LYS A 78 5.19 21.93 6.56
C LYS A 78 3.95 22.00 7.47
N SER A 79 2.88 22.68 7.04
CA SER A 79 1.69 22.86 7.87
C SER A 79 0.95 21.55 8.12
N PHE A 80 0.92 20.63 7.15
CA PHE A 80 0.33 19.31 7.32
C PHE A 80 1.07 18.47 8.38
N ARG A 81 2.38 18.66 8.47
CA ARG A 81 3.20 18.03 9.52
C ARG A 81 2.98 18.71 10.88
N GLU A 82 3.24 20.01 10.94
CA GLU A 82 3.23 20.78 12.19
C GLU A 82 1.81 20.87 12.79
N GLY A 83 0.78 20.85 11.96
CA GLY A 83 -0.62 20.81 12.34
C GLY A 83 -1.11 19.44 12.84
N GLY A 84 -0.27 18.41 12.75
CA GLY A 84 -0.54 17.08 13.28
C GLY A 84 -1.31 16.14 12.36
N ASP A 85 -1.67 16.55 11.15
CA ASP A 85 -2.38 15.69 10.20
C ASP A 85 -1.50 14.53 9.72
N TRP A 86 -0.22 14.78 9.50
CA TRP A 86 0.74 13.71 9.21
C TRP A 86 0.83 12.66 10.33
N ALA A 87 0.76 13.11 11.59
CA ALA A 87 0.80 12.19 12.73
C ALA A 87 -0.42 11.26 12.73
N LYS A 88 -1.61 11.78 12.40
CA LYS A 88 -2.84 10.98 12.26
C LYS A 88 -2.73 9.97 11.12
N VAL A 89 -2.18 10.36 9.97
CA VAL A 89 -1.95 9.45 8.83
C VAL A 89 -1.08 8.27 9.25
N ILE A 90 0.05 8.54 9.92
CA ILE A 90 0.98 7.50 10.35
C ILE A 90 0.38 6.62 11.45
N GLU A 91 -0.35 7.21 12.39
CA GLU A 91 -1.07 6.44 13.42
C GLU A 91 -2.09 5.49 12.77
N GLU A 92 -2.90 5.99 11.84
CA GLU A 92 -3.88 5.15 11.17
C GLU A 92 -3.19 4.04 10.36
N ALA A 93 -2.11 4.34 9.63
CA ALA A 93 -1.32 3.35 8.91
C ALA A 93 -0.88 2.18 9.80
N LYS A 94 -0.35 2.47 10.99
CA LYS A 94 0.06 1.46 11.99
C LYS A 94 -1.11 0.58 12.40
N THR A 95 -2.30 1.17 12.62
CA THR A 95 -3.49 0.40 13.04
C THR A 95 -4.04 -0.51 11.94
N LYS A 96 -3.88 -0.14 10.67
CA LYS A 96 -4.47 -0.87 9.54
C LYS A 96 -3.58 -1.99 9.00
N ILE A 97 -2.26 -1.92 9.18
CA ILE A 97 -1.32 -2.85 8.54
C ILE A 97 -1.50 -4.32 8.92
N GLY A 98 -2.10 -4.59 10.09
CA GLY A 98 -2.47 -5.94 10.51
C GLY A 98 -3.50 -6.60 9.57
N ASN A 99 -4.47 -5.83 9.10
CA ASN A 99 -5.63 -6.31 8.35
C ASN A 99 -5.60 -5.96 6.85
N TYR A 100 -4.85 -4.91 6.48
CA TYR A 100 -4.81 -4.37 5.13
C TYR A 100 -3.37 -4.28 4.58
N THR A 101 -3.24 -4.23 3.26
CA THR A 101 -2.06 -3.64 2.61
C THR A 101 -2.27 -2.13 2.56
N VAL A 102 -1.50 -1.38 3.33
CA VAL A 102 -1.68 0.07 3.48
C VAL A 102 -0.86 0.82 2.43
N TYR A 103 -1.54 1.66 1.66
CA TYR A 103 -0.94 2.61 0.72
C TYR A 103 -1.16 4.03 1.24
N VAL A 104 -0.14 4.88 1.19
CA VAL A 104 -0.22 6.29 1.57
C VAL A 104 0.15 7.13 0.36
N THR A 105 -0.83 7.79 -0.26
CA THR A 105 -0.51 8.73 -1.35
C THR A 105 -0.08 10.06 -0.75
N ILE A 106 1.00 10.65 -1.27
CA ILE A 106 1.53 11.93 -0.80
C ILE A 106 1.52 12.92 -1.97
N GLN A 107 0.61 13.88 -1.94
CA GLN A 107 0.48 14.90 -2.99
C GLN A 107 0.43 16.32 -2.41
N PHE A 108 1.54 17.04 -2.53
CA PHE A 108 1.67 18.43 -2.11
C PHE A 108 2.40 19.25 -3.18
N GLY A 109 2.40 20.57 -3.03
CA GLY A 109 3.16 21.47 -3.90
C GLY A 109 2.44 22.77 -4.23
N HIS A 110 1.12 22.73 -4.45
CA HIS A 110 0.36 23.93 -4.89
C HIS A 110 0.44 25.07 -3.88
N ASN A 111 0.47 24.76 -2.58
CA ASN A 111 0.63 25.76 -1.54
C ASN A 111 2.09 25.98 -1.15
N ASP A 112 2.93 24.95 -1.18
CA ASP A 112 4.36 25.04 -0.86
C ASP A 112 5.09 26.02 -1.79
N GLN A 113 4.74 26.06 -3.08
CA GLN A 113 5.37 26.95 -4.07
C GLN A 113 5.06 28.44 -3.88
N LYS A 114 4.08 28.81 -3.04
CA LYS A 114 3.70 30.20 -2.83
C LYS A 114 4.78 30.90 -2.04
N VAL A 115 5.12 32.14 -2.41
CA VAL A 115 6.12 32.95 -1.68
C VAL A 115 5.77 33.17 -0.20
N THR A 116 4.49 33.08 0.15
CA THR A 116 3.97 33.22 1.52
C THR A 116 3.87 31.90 2.29
N SER A 117 4.29 30.77 1.71
CA SER A 117 4.11 29.44 2.31
C SER A 117 4.99 29.20 3.53
N GLY A 118 6.12 29.93 3.61
CA GLY A 118 7.17 29.65 4.59
C GLY A 118 7.86 28.30 4.39
N VAL A 119 7.77 27.74 3.18
CA VAL A 119 8.44 26.50 2.74
C VAL A 119 9.35 26.82 1.56
N ASN A 120 10.66 26.62 1.73
CA ASN A 120 11.60 26.70 0.60
C ASN A 120 11.74 25.35 -0.13
N VAL A 121 12.38 25.35 -1.31
CA VAL A 121 12.51 24.14 -2.15
C VAL A 121 13.26 22.98 -1.47
N THR A 122 14.25 23.30 -0.64
CA THR A 122 15.00 22.29 0.13
C THR A 122 14.10 21.68 1.20
N GLU A 123 13.37 22.51 1.95
CA GLU A 123 12.41 22.04 2.97
C GLU A 123 11.30 21.19 2.34
N TYR A 124 10.76 21.62 1.20
CA TYR A 124 9.77 20.85 0.44
C TYR A 124 10.29 19.44 0.11
N GLY A 125 11.49 19.34 -0.47
CA GLY A 125 12.11 18.06 -0.80
C GLY A 125 12.36 17.19 0.44
N SER A 126 12.96 17.77 1.49
CA SER A 126 13.22 17.06 2.74
C SER A 126 11.96 16.59 3.46
N ASN A 127 10.86 17.36 3.40
CA ASN A 127 9.59 16.96 3.98
C ASN A 127 8.99 15.77 3.24
N LEU A 128 8.98 15.79 1.90
CA LEU A 128 8.45 14.68 1.09
C LEU A 128 9.26 13.39 1.29
N GLU A 129 10.59 13.48 1.28
CA GLU A 129 11.47 12.34 1.56
C GLU A 129 11.16 11.76 2.94
N ARG A 130 11.01 12.63 3.94
CA ARG A 130 10.68 12.22 5.31
C ARG A 130 9.31 11.56 5.40
N PHE A 131 8.30 12.07 4.70
CA PHE A 131 6.99 11.43 4.64
C PHE A 131 7.07 10.03 4.04
N GLY A 132 7.73 9.85 2.89
CA GLY A 132 7.89 8.53 2.27
C GLY A 132 8.61 7.54 3.20
N ARG A 133 9.68 7.96 3.86
CA ARG A 133 10.41 7.12 4.81
C ARG A 133 9.55 6.73 6.02
N GLU A 134 8.83 7.66 6.62
CA GLU A 134 8.00 7.40 7.81
C GLU A 134 6.83 6.44 7.51
N VAL A 135 6.30 6.44 6.29
CA VAL A 135 5.33 5.43 5.83
C VAL A 135 5.97 4.04 5.75
N GLN A 136 7.18 3.94 5.19
CA GLN A 136 7.91 2.67 5.10
C GLN A 136 8.29 2.13 6.47
N GLU A 137 8.69 3.00 7.40
CA GLU A 137 9.04 2.64 8.78
C GLU A 137 7.88 1.96 9.53
N VAL A 138 6.62 2.25 9.17
CA VAL A 138 5.42 1.63 9.76
C VAL A 138 4.86 0.47 8.93
N GLY A 139 5.59 0.05 7.90
CA GLY A 139 5.21 -1.06 7.02
C GLY A 139 4.22 -0.69 5.91
N GLY A 140 3.91 0.60 5.73
CA GLY A 140 3.10 1.08 4.62
C GLY A 140 3.88 1.21 3.31
N ILE A 141 3.15 1.43 2.22
CA ILE A 141 3.70 1.69 0.89
C ILE A 141 3.40 3.16 0.54
N ALA A 142 4.45 3.95 0.32
CA ALA A 142 4.37 5.35 -0.14
C ALA A 142 4.48 5.44 -1.66
#